data_AF-A0A1Y1XPJ5-F1
#
_entry.id   AF-A0A1Y1XPJ5-F1
#
_cell.length_a   1.000
_cell.length_b   1.000
_cell.length_c   1.000
_cell.angle_alpha   90.00
_cell.angle_beta   90.00
_cell.angle_gamma   90.00
#
_symmetry.space_group_name_H-M   'P 1'
#
loop_
_entity.id
_entity.type
_entity.pdbx_description
1 polymer ?
#
loop_
_entity_poly.entity_id
_entity_poly.type
_entity_poly.pdbx_seq_one_letter_code
_entity_poly.pdbx_strand_id
1 'polypeptide(L)'
;MREHRRKRNIRKRIFEIIEVAEKGDLLSLIYDITMITTIVVSLFPLAFKKNYDPTVNQIETNEMDKQSNDNQAETNLLQKIFLIIDIVSACLFILDYVLRLITADYKLKNKSFMSFIKYPFTLWAIIDLISILPSITLIDDRLKMLRIFIMLRTLKIIRVFKTFRYSNSITIISDVIKSSKNALTAVCTLAFGYILVSALIIFNVEENTFDSFFMAVYWATVSLTTVGYGDIYPTTTLGRIIAMISSLCGIALVALPSGIITAGYLESLNERSKNKIRESSSVTLTADVPSEDITTIGRSDSYHAREI
;
A
#
# COMPACT_ATOMS: atom_id res chain seq x y z
N MET A 1 15.84 26.25 28.07
CA MET A 1 14.75 26.53 27.10
C MET A 1 14.92 27.95 26.56
N ARG A 2 14.88 28.13 25.23
CA ARG A 2 15.17 29.34 24.41
C ARG A 2 16.57 29.32 23.76
N GLU A 3 16.62 28.89 22.50
CA GLU A 3 17.52 29.36 21.40
C GLU A 3 17.77 28.30 20.31
N HIS A 4 16.74 27.79 19.65
CA HIS A 4 16.91 27.18 18.32
C HIS A 4 15.71 27.47 17.40
N ARG A 5 15.35 28.76 17.26
CA ARG A 5 14.54 29.22 16.12
C ARG A 5 15.48 29.44 14.92
N ARG A 6 16.11 28.35 14.46
CA ARG A 6 16.78 28.32 13.15
C ARG A 6 15.69 28.56 12.12
N LYS A 7 15.80 29.61 11.29
CA LYS A 7 14.89 29.88 10.16
C LYS A 7 14.70 28.58 9.38
N ARG A 8 13.61 27.84 9.63
CA ARG A 8 13.28 26.65 8.86
C ARG A 8 12.91 27.16 7.48
N ASN A 9 13.74 26.83 6.48
CA ASN A 9 13.41 27.10 5.09
C ASN A 9 11.99 26.57 4.82
N ILE A 10 11.10 27.43 4.31
CA ILE A 10 9.69 27.10 4.09
C ILE A 10 9.55 25.80 3.28
N ARG A 11 10.42 25.60 2.28
CA ARG A 11 10.51 24.37 1.49
C ARG A 11 10.80 23.12 2.32
N LYS A 12 11.68 23.21 3.33
CA LYS A 12 11.97 22.11 4.26
C LYS A 12 10.76 21.80 5.14
N ARG A 13 10.04 22.84 5.60
CA ARG A 13 8.81 22.65 6.39
C ARG A 13 7.70 21.99 5.57
N ILE A 14 7.55 22.37 4.29
CA ILE A 14 6.61 21.71 3.37
C ILE A 14 7.00 20.24 3.17
N PHE A 15 8.28 19.95 2.95
CA PHE A 15 8.79 18.58 2.82
C PHE A 15 8.49 17.72 4.06
N GLU A 16 8.74 18.28 5.26
CA GLU A 16 8.41 17.62 6.53
C GLU A 16 6.91 17.28 6.60
N ILE A 17 6.02 18.21 6.23
CA ILE A 17 4.56 17.99 6.31
C ILE A 17 4.08 16.89 5.35
N ILE A 18 4.59 16.85 4.11
CA ILE A 18 4.03 16.00 3.04
C ILE A 18 4.72 14.62 2.87
N GLU A 19 5.95 14.47 3.39
CA GLU A 19 6.78 13.27 3.15
C GLU A 19 7.18 12.56 4.45
N VAL A 20 7.40 13.29 5.55
CA VAL A 20 7.84 12.71 6.82
C VAL A 20 6.70 12.86 7.82
N ALA A 21 5.85 11.84 7.94
CA ALA A 21 4.83 11.78 8.99
C ALA A 21 5.51 11.68 10.37
N GLU A 22 6.00 12.80 10.89
CA GLU A 22 6.67 12.90 12.18
C GLU A 22 5.60 12.81 13.27
N LYS A 23 5.73 11.82 14.17
CA LYS A 23 4.77 11.60 15.25
C LYS A 23 4.74 12.83 16.16
N GLY A 24 3.69 13.65 16.03
CA GLY A 24 3.46 14.85 16.84
C GLY A 24 3.23 16.13 16.03
N ASP A 25 3.41 16.14 14.71
CA ASP A 25 3.08 17.31 13.89
C ASP A 25 1.60 17.30 13.46
N LEU A 26 0.79 18.14 14.09
CA LEU A 26 -0.63 18.28 13.80
C LEU A 26 -0.89 18.59 12.31
N LEU A 27 0.01 19.37 11.67
CA LEU A 27 -0.16 19.76 10.26
C LEU A 27 0.04 18.59 9.31
N SER A 28 1.00 17.70 9.61
CA SER A 28 1.21 16.48 8.82
C SER A 28 0.03 15.52 8.98
N LEU A 29 -0.49 15.37 10.20
CA LEU A 29 -1.67 14.55 10.46
C LEU A 29 -2.92 15.06 9.70
N ILE A 30 -3.16 16.37 9.72
CA ILE A 30 -4.27 16.99 8.99
C ILE A 30 -4.09 16.77 7.48
N TYR A 31 -2.87 16.92 6.96
CA TYR A 31 -2.57 16.69 5.55
C TYR A 31 -2.88 15.25 5.13
N ASP A 32 -2.37 14.27 5.89
CA ASP A 32 -2.56 12.85 5.59
C ASP A 32 -4.05 12.46 5.63
N ILE A 33 -4.78 12.91 6.65
CA ILE A 33 -6.24 12.70 6.74
C ILE A 33 -6.94 13.33 5.53
N THR A 34 -6.62 14.58 5.21
CA THR A 34 -7.23 15.29 4.08
C THR A 34 -7.00 14.55 2.76
N MET A 35 -5.78 14.05 2.53
CA MET A 35 -5.44 13.30 1.32
C MET A 35 -6.16 11.94 1.26
N ILE A 36 -6.22 11.21 2.37
CA ILE A 36 -6.94 9.93 2.46
C ILE A 36 -8.44 10.15 2.23
N THR A 37 -9.04 11.14 2.88
CA THR A 37 -10.46 11.49 2.68
C THR A 37 -10.73 11.87 1.23
N THR A 38 -9.85 12.68 0.62
CA THR A 38 -9.98 13.04 -0.80
C THR A 38 -9.92 11.82 -1.71
N ILE A 39 -9.01 10.87 -1.45
CA ILE A 39 -8.91 9.61 -2.19
C ILE A 39 -10.23 8.84 -2.09
N VAL A 40 -10.75 8.62 -0.88
CA VAL A 40 -11.99 7.85 -0.65
C VAL A 40 -13.19 8.52 -1.31
N VAL A 41 -13.39 9.83 -1.10
CA VAL A 41 -14.49 10.60 -1.70
C VAL A 41 -14.42 10.54 -3.22
N SER A 42 -13.22 10.62 -3.79
CA SER A 42 -13.04 10.58 -5.24
C SER A 42 -13.22 9.19 -5.87
N LEU A 43 -13.25 8.12 -5.07
CA LEU A 43 -13.58 6.77 -5.52
C LEU A 43 -15.09 6.52 -5.54
N PHE A 44 -15.86 7.24 -4.72
CA PHE A 44 -17.31 7.06 -4.62
C PHE A 44 -18.03 7.13 -5.98
N PRO A 45 -17.77 8.11 -6.87
CA PRO A 45 -18.41 8.15 -8.19
C PRO A 45 -18.14 6.92 -9.06
N LEU A 46 -17.02 6.21 -8.89
CA LEU A 46 -16.71 5.02 -9.67
C LEU A 46 -17.64 3.85 -9.33
N ALA A 47 -18.09 3.75 -8.09
CA ALA A 47 -18.98 2.66 -7.65
C ALA A 47 -20.36 2.75 -8.31
N PHE A 48 -20.83 3.96 -8.62
CA PHE A 48 -22.14 4.21 -9.23
C PHE A 48 -22.09 4.38 -10.76
N LYS A 49 -20.90 4.31 -11.35
CA LYS A 49 -20.67 4.62 -12.77
C LYS A 49 -21.27 3.62 -13.77
N LYS A 50 -21.66 2.42 -13.34
CA LYS A 50 -22.31 1.43 -14.21
C LYS A 50 -23.68 1.90 -14.75
N ASN A 51 -24.30 2.88 -14.09
CA ASN A 51 -25.61 3.42 -14.48
C ASN A 51 -25.53 4.74 -15.28
N TYR A 52 -24.34 5.18 -15.70
CA TYR A 52 -24.17 6.57 -16.10
C TYR A 52 -23.06 6.76 -17.15
N ASP A 53 -23.23 6.18 -18.33
CA ASP A 53 -22.43 6.56 -19.50
C ASP A 53 -23.28 7.43 -20.45
N PRO A 54 -22.96 8.72 -20.62
CA PRO A 54 -23.78 9.65 -21.41
C PRO A 54 -23.79 9.31 -22.91
N THR A 55 -22.89 8.45 -23.38
CA THR A 55 -22.88 7.93 -24.75
C THR A 55 -23.91 6.83 -25.00
N VAL A 56 -24.39 6.14 -23.96
CA VAL A 56 -25.43 5.09 -24.07
C VAL A 56 -26.83 5.71 -23.98
N ASN A 57 -27.01 6.71 -23.12
CA ASN A 57 -28.33 7.34 -22.91
C ASN A 57 -28.80 8.22 -24.08
N GLN A 58 -27.94 8.54 -25.05
CA GLN A 58 -28.35 9.17 -26.31
C GLN A 58 -29.03 8.19 -27.27
N ILE A 59 -28.87 6.87 -27.06
CA ILE A 59 -29.51 5.85 -27.90
C ILE A 59 -30.87 5.43 -27.33
N GLU A 60 -31.04 5.47 -26.00
CA GLU A 60 -32.29 5.08 -25.33
C GLU A 60 -33.31 6.22 -25.18
N THR A 61 -32.97 7.48 -25.51
CA THR A 61 -33.90 8.62 -25.34
C THR A 61 -35.00 8.71 -26.41
N ASN A 62 -35.05 7.78 -27.36
CA ASN A 62 -36.13 7.66 -28.33
C ASN A 62 -37.14 6.58 -27.93
N GLU A 63 -37.63 6.57 -26.69
CA GLU A 63 -38.97 6.04 -26.34
C GLU A 63 -39.25 6.23 -24.84
N MET A 64 -40.42 6.82 -24.53
CA MET A 64 -41.06 6.96 -23.20
C MET A 64 -40.82 8.26 -22.42
N ASP A 65 -41.52 9.31 -22.87
CA ASP A 65 -41.87 10.49 -22.08
C ASP A 65 -43.06 10.22 -21.12
N LYS A 66 -42.92 10.74 -19.88
CA LYS A 66 -43.94 11.30 -18.95
C LYS A 66 -43.86 10.87 -17.48
N GLN A 67 -42.77 10.24 -17.05
CA GLN A 67 -42.38 10.17 -15.62
C GLN A 67 -40.94 10.70 -15.43
N SER A 68 -40.62 11.69 -16.27
CA SER A 68 -39.29 11.87 -16.83
C SER A 68 -38.63 13.20 -16.44
N ASN A 69 -39.24 14.03 -15.59
CA ASN A 69 -38.65 15.32 -15.19
C ASN A 69 -37.93 15.26 -13.83
N ASP A 70 -38.51 14.62 -12.82
CA ASP A 70 -37.90 14.55 -11.47
C ASP A 70 -36.70 13.57 -11.45
N ASN A 71 -36.85 12.38 -12.03
CA ASN A 71 -35.76 11.40 -12.17
C ASN A 71 -34.63 11.94 -13.07
N GLN A 72 -34.95 12.75 -14.08
CA GLN A 72 -33.96 13.40 -14.95
C GLN A 72 -33.25 14.57 -14.24
N ALA A 73 -33.95 15.31 -13.38
CA ALA A 73 -33.35 16.37 -12.57
C ALA A 73 -32.40 15.79 -11.50
N GLU A 74 -32.80 14.71 -10.84
CA GLU A 74 -31.95 14.01 -9.86
C GLU A 74 -30.69 13.42 -10.51
N THR A 75 -30.81 12.78 -11.67
CA THR A 75 -29.64 12.23 -12.39
C THR A 75 -28.69 13.33 -12.88
N ASN A 76 -29.21 14.47 -13.36
CA ASN A 76 -28.41 15.63 -13.74
C ASN A 76 -27.71 16.29 -12.54
N LEU A 77 -28.35 16.34 -11.37
CA LEU A 77 -27.75 16.84 -10.15
C LEU A 77 -26.61 15.94 -9.69
N LEU A 78 -26.82 14.63 -9.66
CA LEU A 78 -25.79 13.63 -9.31
C LEU A 78 -24.59 13.70 -10.26
N GLN A 79 -24.81 13.88 -11.56
CA GLN A 79 -23.73 14.05 -12.53
C GLN A 79 -22.88 15.28 -12.23
N LYS A 80 -23.52 16.42 -11.94
CA LYS A 80 -22.81 17.66 -11.60
C LYS A 80 -21.99 17.47 -10.32
N ILE A 81 -22.55 16.81 -9.31
CA ILE A 81 -21.83 16.50 -8.06
C ILE A 81 -20.60 15.63 -8.33
N PHE A 82 -20.73 14.55 -9.11
CA PHE A 82 -19.61 13.68 -9.45
C PHE A 82 -18.53 14.40 -10.26
N LEU A 83 -18.92 15.27 -11.19
CA LEU A 83 -18.00 16.11 -11.94
C LEU A 83 -17.23 17.07 -11.02
N ILE A 84 -17.92 17.72 -10.07
CA ILE A 84 -17.29 18.61 -9.09
C ILE A 84 -16.28 17.83 -8.23
N ILE A 85 -16.65 16.65 -7.74
CA ILE A 85 -15.75 15.78 -6.97
C ILE A 85 -14.50 15.42 -7.78
N ASP A 86 -14.67 15.04 -9.05
CA ASP A 86 -13.57 14.70 -9.95
C ASP A 86 -12.64 15.91 -10.18
N ILE A 87 -13.18 17.10 -10.42
CA ILE A 87 -12.39 18.33 -10.64
C ILE A 87 -11.63 18.72 -9.36
N VAL A 88 -12.32 18.79 -8.22
CA VAL A 88 -11.71 19.17 -6.94
C VAL A 88 -10.62 18.18 -6.54
N SER A 89 -10.88 16.88 -6.65
CA SER A 89 -9.88 15.86 -6.34
C SER A 89 -8.69 15.87 -7.31
N ALA A 90 -8.92 16.10 -8.62
CA ALA A 90 -7.86 16.27 -9.59
C ALA A 90 -6.95 17.47 -9.25
N CYS A 91 -7.53 18.62 -8.92
CA CYS A 91 -6.78 19.80 -8.49
C CYS A 91 -5.93 19.50 -7.25
N LEU A 92 -6.49 18.83 -6.23
CA LEU A 92 -5.76 18.46 -5.03
C LEU A 92 -4.61 17.48 -5.31
N PHE A 93 -4.81 16.48 -6.19
CA PHE A 93 -3.75 15.54 -6.56
C PHE A 93 -2.64 16.17 -7.39
N ILE A 94 -2.98 17.08 -8.30
CA ILE A 94 -1.99 17.84 -9.06
C ILE A 94 -1.17 18.72 -8.11
N LEU A 95 -1.83 19.41 -7.17
CA LEU A 95 -1.17 20.23 -6.16
C LEU A 95 -0.22 19.38 -5.28
N ASP A 96 -0.69 18.24 -4.75
CA ASP A 96 0.14 17.28 -3.99
C ASP A 96 1.37 16.85 -4.79
N TYR A 97 1.20 16.49 -6.06
CA TYR A 97 2.32 16.08 -6.90
C TYR A 97 3.32 17.22 -7.15
N VAL A 98 2.84 18.43 -7.43
CA VAL A 98 3.69 19.61 -7.65
C VAL A 98 4.48 19.97 -6.38
N LEU A 99 3.81 19.98 -5.22
CA LEU A 99 4.47 20.24 -3.94
C LEU A 99 5.60 19.22 -3.69
N ARG A 100 5.34 17.94 -3.94
CA ARG A 100 6.36 16.89 -3.79
C ARG A 100 7.50 17.05 -4.77
N LEU A 101 7.21 17.35 -6.04
CA LEU A 101 8.23 17.60 -7.07
C LEU A 101 9.15 18.76 -6.65
N ILE A 102 8.59 19.88 -6.14
CA ILE A 102 9.36 21.04 -5.67
C ILE A 102 10.26 20.69 -4.48
N THR A 103 9.89 19.68 -3.67
CA THR A 103 10.67 19.22 -2.50
C THR A 103 11.50 17.95 -2.77
N ALA A 104 11.60 17.49 -4.01
CA ALA A 104 12.26 16.24 -4.37
C ALA A 104 13.77 16.24 -4.06
N ASP A 105 14.39 17.42 -4.00
CA ASP A 105 15.79 17.63 -3.60
C ASP A 105 16.07 17.14 -2.17
N TYR A 106 15.11 17.30 -1.25
CA TYR A 106 15.23 16.80 0.12
C TYR A 106 15.09 15.27 0.19
N LYS A 107 14.22 14.67 -0.63
CA LYS A 107 13.99 13.22 -0.65
C LYS A 107 15.18 12.43 -1.18
N LEU A 108 15.72 12.87 -2.32
CA LEU A 108 16.81 12.17 -3.02
C LEU A 108 18.20 12.50 -2.43
N LYS A 109 18.26 13.31 -1.36
CA LYS A 109 19.49 13.78 -0.69
C LYS A 109 20.52 14.40 -1.65
N ASN A 110 20.10 14.80 -2.84
CA ASN A 110 20.92 15.39 -3.88
C ASN A 110 20.34 16.75 -4.25
N LYS A 111 21.12 17.83 -4.04
CA LYS A 111 20.67 19.21 -4.23
C LYS A 111 20.65 19.66 -5.70
N SER A 112 20.97 18.75 -6.63
CA SER A 112 21.07 19.06 -8.06
C SER A 112 19.71 19.07 -8.77
N PHE A 113 19.62 19.82 -9.89
CA PHE A 113 18.48 19.81 -10.81
C PHE A 113 18.10 18.39 -11.28
N MET A 114 19.09 17.49 -11.30
CA MET A 114 18.89 16.08 -11.64
C MET A 114 17.90 15.36 -10.72
N SER A 115 17.70 15.83 -9.49
CA SER A 115 16.72 15.26 -8.56
C SER A 115 15.28 15.48 -9.03
N PHE A 116 14.99 16.60 -9.69
CA PHE A 116 13.66 16.90 -10.22
C PHE A 116 13.34 16.02 -11.43
N ILE A 117 14.32 15.73 -12.29
CA ILE A 117 14.14 14.84 -13.44
C ILE A 117 14.01 13.38 -12.99
N LYS A 118 14.75 12.96 -11.95
CA LYS A 118 14.70 11.58 -11.44
C LYS A 118 13.43 11.28 -10.65
N TYR A 119 12.84 12.27 -9.98
CA TYR A 119 11.68 12.06 -9.10
C TYR A 119 10.47 11.40 -9.80
N PRO A 120 10.01 11.86 -10.99
CA PRO A 120 8.91 11.23 -11.73
C PRO A 120 9.09 9.74 -12.03
N PHE A 121 10.34 9.26 -12.09
CA PHE A 121 10.65 7.84 -12.34
C PHE A 121 10.71 6.99 -11.06
N THR A 122 10.42 7.56 -9.90
CA THR A 122 10.28 6.78 -8.66
C THR A 122 8.93 6.09 -8.61
N LEU A 123 8.87 4.84 -8.11
CA LEU A 123 7.64 4.02 -8.09
C LEU A 123 6.42 4.79 -7.53
N TRP A 124 6.64 5.53 -6.46
CA TRP A 124 5.63 6.35 -5.82
C TRP A 124 5.16 7.50 -6.73
N ALA A 125 6.07 8.25 -7.34
CA ALA A 125 5.71 9.34 -8.26
C ALA A 125 4.99 8.84 -9.51
N ILE A 126 5.32 7.63 -10.00
CA ILE A 126 4.62 6.98 -11.11
C ILE A 126 3.14 6.73 -10.74
N ILE A 127 2.87 6.22 -9.54
CA ILE A 127 1.49 6.01 -9.05
C ILE A 127 0.73 7.34 -9.01
N ASP A 128 1.37 8.43 -8.56
CA ASP A 128 0.75 9.76 -8.56
C ASP A 128 0.43 10.24 -9.97
N LEU A 129 1.37 10.09 -10.91
CA LEU A 129 1.21 10.52 -12.30
C LEU A 129 0.08 9.75 -12.99
N ILE A 130 0.07 8.42 -12.85
CA ILE A 130 -0.98 7.54 -13.39
C ILE A 130 -2.34 7.87 -12.76
N SER A 131 -2.37 8.26 -11.48
CA SER A 131 -3.60 8.68 -10.80
C SER A 131 -4.15 10.02 -11.31
N ILE A 132 -3.28 10.92 -11.79
CA ILE A 132 -3.66 12.24 -12.31
C ILE A 132 -4.09 12.16 -13.78
N LEU A 133 -3.47 11.25 -14.56
CA LEU A 133 -3.67 11.09 -15.99
C LEU A 133 -5.15 11.04 -16.46
N PRO A 134 -6.08 10.36 -15.76
CA PRO A 134 -7.48 10.31 -16.17
C PRO A 134 -8.14 11.68 -16.18
N SER A 135 -7.62 12.65 -15.42
CA SER A 135 -8.15 14.02 -15.32
C SER A 135 -7.95 14.83 -16.60
N ILE A 136 -7.05 14.41 -17.51
CA ILE A 136 -6.87 15.08 -18.81
C ILE A 136 -8.14 14.96 -19.67
N THR A 137 -8.94 13.90 -19.48
CA THR A 137 -10.24 13.75 -20.14
C THR A 137 -11.25 14.83 -19.77
N LEU A 138 -11.02 15.60 -18.70
CA LEU A 138 -11.88 16.69 -18.27
C LEU A 138 -11.66 17.97 -19.09
N ILE A 139 -10.54 18.07 -19.84
CA ILE A 139 -10.13 19.29 -20.54
C ILE A 139 -10.82 19.44 -21.91
N ASP A 140 -11.02 18.35 -22.64
CA ASP A 140 -11.68 18.37 -23.97
C ASP A 140 -12.65 17.20 -24.11
N ASP A 141 -13.91 17.51 -24.45
CA ASP A 141 -14.96 16.52 -24.69
C ASP A 141 -14.66 15.62 -25.90
N ARG A 142 -13.87 16.10 -26.88
CA ARG A 142 -13.44 15.30 -28.03
C ARG A 142 -12.55 14.13 -27.64
N LEU A 143 -11.75 14.29 -26.58
CA LEU A 143 -10.89 13.21 -26.09
C LEU A 143 -11.70 12.10 -25.41
N LYS A 144 -12.88 12.40 -24.87
CA LYS A 144 -13.75 11.40 -24.21
C LYS A 144 -14.29 10.34 -25.16
N MET A 145 -14.42 10.67 -26.45
CA MET A 145 -14.96 9.78 -27.48
C MET A 145 -13.97 8.70 -27.95
N LEU A 146 -12.68 8.87 -27.64
CA LEU A 146 -11.63 7.95 -28.05
C LEU A 146 -11.53 6.76 -27.07
N ARG A 147 -11.53 5.53 -27.60
CA ARG A 147 -11.51 4.27 -26.81
C ARG A 147 -10.38 4.21 -25.79
N ILE A 148 -9.21 4.77 -26.09
CA ILE A 148 -8.06 4.82 -25.17
C ILE A 148 -8.38 5.62 -23.89
N PHE A 149 -9.08 6.75 -24.01
CA PHE A 149 -9.40 7.62 -22.88
C PHE A 149 -10.52 7.05 -21.99
N ILE A 150 -11.39 6.19 -22.55
CA ILE A 150 -12.34 5.39 -21.77
C ILE A 150 -11.59 4.43 -20.84
N MET A 151 -10.52 3.78 -21.32
CA MET A 151 -9.70 2.91 -20.48
C MET A 151 -8.91 3.69 -19.42
N LEU A 152 -8.44 4.90 -19.73
CA LEU A 152 -7.77 5.78 -18.75
C LEU A 152 -8.66 6.06 -17.53
N ARG A 153 -9.98 6.11 -17.72
CA ARG A 153 -10.97 6.29 -16.65
C ARG A 153 -10.90 5.20 -15.58
N THR A 154 -10.52 3.99 -15.95
CA THR A 154 -10.33 2.87 -15.01
C THR A 154 -9.08 3.04 -14.17
N LEU A 155 -8.04 3.72 -14.69
CA LEU A 155 -6.83 4.04 -13.94
C LEU A 155 -7.10 4.94 -12.73
N LYS A 156 -8.28 5.58 -12.66
CA LYS A 156 -8.71 6.27 -11.45
C LYS A 156 -8.64 5.36 -10.22
N ILE A 157 -8.83 4.05 -10.34
CA ILE A 157 -8.72 3.11 -9.21
C ILE A 157 -7.32 3.06 -8.61
N ILE A 158 -6.28 3.38 -9.41
CA ILE A 158 -4.88 3.34 -8.98
C ILE A 158 -4.62 4.36 -7.87
N ARG A 159 -5.44 5.41 -7.75
CA ARG A 159 -5.37 6.38 -6.65
C ARG A 159 -5.50 5.73 -5.27
N VAL A 160 -6.13 4.55 -5.14
CA VAL A 160 -6.21 3.81 -3.88
C VAL A 160 -4.82 3.45 -3.35
N PHE A 161 -3.87 3.13 -4.24
CA PHE A 161 -2.49 2.82 -3.89
C PHE A 161 -1.74 4.03 -3.34
N LYS A 162 -2.19 5.28 -3.58
CA LYS A 162 -1.61 6.47 -2.95
C LYS A 162 -1.75 6.39 -1.42
N THR A 163 -2.85 5.82 -0.91
CA THR A 163 -3.10 5.60 0.53
C THR A 163 -1.95 4.87 1.21
N PHE A 164 -1.31 3.94 0.51
CA PHE A 164 -0.22 3.15 1.08
C PHE A 164 0.97 4.03 1.47
N ARG A 165 1.26 5.10 0.71
CA ARG A 165 2.35 6.02 1.05
C ARG A 165 2.14 6.74 2.38
N TYR A 166 0.90 7.08 2.71
CA TYR A 166 0.54 7.81 3.93
C TYR A 166 0.49 6.90 5.17
N SER A 167 0.58 5.58 4.98
CA SER A 167 0.50 4.62 6.08
C SER A 167 1.89 4.23 6.59
N ASN A 168 2.23 4.65 7.81
CA ASN A 168 3.40 4.13 8.52
C ASN A 168 3.38 2.59 8.62
N SER A 169 2.20 1.98 8.68
CA SER A 169 2.06 0.52 8.73
C SER A 169 2.61 -0.18 7.49
N ILE A 170 2.54 0.44 6.30
CA ILE A 170 3.10 -0.20 5.08
C ILE A 170 4.62 -0.31 5.17
N THR A 171 5.29 0.65 5.81
CA THR A 171 6.74 0.61 5.96
C THR A 171 7.15 -0.55 6.84
N ILE A 172 6.44 -0.75 7.96
CA ILE A 172 6.66 -1.90 8.85
C ILE A 172 6.39 -3.20 8.11
N ILE A 173 5.28 -3.31 7.38
CA ILE A 173 4.96 -4.51 6.58
C ILE A 173 6.03 -4.76 5.51
N SER A 174 6.52 -3.71 4.84
CA SER A 174 7.58 -3.84 3.85
C SER A 174 8.91 -4.28 4.48
N ASP A 175 9.21 -3.83 5.69
CA ASP A 175 10.40 -4.26 6.43
C ASP A 175 10.29 -5.75 6.79
N VAL A 176 9.12 -6.19 7.26
CA VAL A 176 8.80 -7.59 7.58
C VAL A 176 8.93 -8.50 6.36
N ILE A 177 8.41 -8.09 5.20
CA ILE A 177 8.51 -8.87 3.97
C ILE A 177 9.98 -9.00 3.53
N LYS A 178 10.78 -7.94 3.71
CA LYS A 178 12.21 -7.98 3.37
C LYS A 178 13.00 -8.85 4.35
N SER A 179 12.73 -8.75 5.65
CA SER A 179 13.40 -9.57 6.66
C SER A 179 13.06 -11.05 6.49
N SER A 180 11.81 -11.35 6.15
CA SER A 180 11.31 -12.72 5.99
C SER A 180 11.31 -13.22 4.54
N LYS A 181 12.04 -12.54 3.62
CA LYS A 181 12.01 -12.83 2.17
C LYS A 181 12.37 -14.28 1.86
N ASN A 182 13.39 -14.83 2.50
CA ASN A 182 13.84 -16.19 2.23
C ASN A 182 12.78 -17.23 2.61
N ALA A 183 12.18 -17.07 3.80
CA ALA A 183 11.10 -17.94 4.28
C ALA A 183 9.86 -17.83 3.40
N LEU A 184 9.45 -16.61 3.06
CA LEU A 184 8.27 -16.38 2.20
C LEU A 184 8.49 -16.93 0.78
N THR A 185 9.70 -16.79 0.24
CA THR A 185 10.06 -17.38 -1.06
C THR A 185 9.98 -18.90 -1.01
N ALA A 186 10.48 -19.54 0.05
CA ALA A 186 10.38 -20.98 0.21
C ALA A 186 8.92 -21.46 0.26
N VAL A 187 8.04 -20.74 0.97
CA VAL A 187 6.61 -21.05 1.01
C VAL A 187 5.93 -20.86 -0.34
N CYS A 188 6.26 -19.79 -1.07
CA CYS A 188 5.74 -19.60 -2.44
C CYS A 188 6.19 -20.73 -3.38
N THR A 189 7.44 -21.16 -3.29
CA THR A 189 7.94 -22.31 -4.07
C THR A 189 7.22 -23.59 -3.71
N LEU A 190 6.97 -23.84 -2.41
CA LEU A 190 6.21 -25.00 -1.95
C LEU A 190 4.76 -24.94 -2.44
N ALA A 191 4.10 -23.79 -2.36
CA ALA A 191 2.75 -23.56 -2.89
C ALA A 191 2.66 -23.80 -4.40
N PHE A 192 3.63 -23.28 -5.16
CA PHE A 192 3.69 -23.52 -6.60
C PHE A 192 3.91 -25.01 -6.92
N GLY A 193 4.83 -25.66 -6.23
CA GLY A 193 5.07 -27.11 -6.37
C GLY A 193 3.84 -27.94 -6.02
N TYR A 194 3.16 -27.62 -4.92
CA TYR A 194 1.91 -28.26 -4.51
C TYR A 194 0.83 -28.14 -5.59
N ILE A 195 0.64 -26.94 -6.16
CA ILE A 195 -0.36 -26.70 -7.22
C ILE A 195 -0.05 -27.59 -8.42
N LEU A 196 1.20 -27.60 -8.90
CA LEU A 196 1.59 -28.38 -10.06
C LEU A 196 1.44 -29.88 -9.82
N VAL A 197 1.88 -30.39 -8.67
CA VAL A 197 1.78 -31.81 -8.34
C VAL A 197 0.32 -32.23 -8.19
N SER A 198 -0.50 -31.46 -7.46
CA SER A 198 -1.92 -31.77 -7.28
C SER A 198 -2.68 -31.72 -8.60
N ALA A 199 -2.40 -30.73 -9.44
CA ALA A 199 -2.97 -30.61 -10.78
C ALA A 199 -2.57 -31.80 -11.67
N LEU A 200 -1.30 -32.22 -11.64
CA LEU A 200 -0.81 -33.32 -12.46
C LEU A 200 -1.45 -34.65 -12.04
N ILE A 201 -1.54 -34.91 -10.73
CA ILE A 201 -2.19 -36.11 -10.21
C ILE A 201 -3.66 -36.13 -10.62
N ILE A 202 -4.40 -35.05 -10.35
CA ILE A 202 -5.84 -35.05 -10.60
C ILE A 202 -6.16 -35.10 -12.10
N PHE A 203 -5.37 -34.43 -12.94
CA PHE A 203 -5.54 -34.45 -14.39
C PHE A 203 -5.38 -35.85 -14.99
N ASN A 204 -4.48 -36.67 -14.44
CA ASN A 204 -4.29 -38.05 -14.88
C ASN A 204 -5.33 -39.02 -14.27
N VAL A 205 -5.85 -38.74 -13.08
CA VAL A 205 -6.87 -39.59 -12.43
C VAL A 205 -8.27 -39.32 -12.97
N GLU A 206 -8.54 -38.09 -13.39
CA GLU A 206 -9.85 -37.61 -13.84
C GLU A 206 -9.83 -37.28 -15.34
N GLU A 207 -9.63 -38.31 -16.17
CA GLU A 207 -9.40 -38.18 -17.63
C GLU A 207 -10.48 -37.38 -18.38
N ASN A 208 -11.73 -37.40 -17.92
CA ASN A 208 -12.87 -36.76 -18.60
C ASN A 208 -13.46 -35.55 -17.84
N THR A 209 -12.89 -35.17 -16.69
CA THR A 209 -13.44 -34.08 -15.85
C THR A 209 -12.74 -32.75 -16.11
N PHE A 210 -11.46 -32.77 -16.49
CA PHE A 210 -10.66 -31.56 -16.75
C PHE A 210 -10.31 -31.46 -18.24
N ASP A 211 -10.89 -30.48 -18.94
CA ASP A 211 -10.67 -30.28 -20.39
C ASP A 211 -9.20 -30.00 -20.75
N SER A 212 -8.42 -29.45 -19.83
CA SER A 212 -6.99 -29.21 -20.01
C SER A 212 -6.25 -29.24 -18.68
N PHE A 213 -4.93 -29.45 -18.74
CA PHE A 213 -4.06 -29.36 -17.56
C PHE A 213 -4.19 -28.00 -16.84
N PHE A 214 -4.43 -26.91 -17.58
CA PHE A 214 -4.64 -25.58 -16.99
C PHE A 214 -5.92 -25.52 -16.15
N MET A 215 -6.97 -26.28 -16.50
CA MET A 215 -8.17 -26.39 -15.66
C MET A 215 -7.87 -27.14 -14.36
N ALA A 216 -7.02 -28.17 -14.40
CA ALA A 216 -6.57 -28.84 -13.19
C ALA A 216 -5.69 -27.94 -12.30
N VAL A 217 -4.83 -27.09 -12.90
CA VAL A 217 -4.07 -26.05 -12.19
C VAL A 217 -4.99 -25.02 -11.57
N TYR A 218 -6.02 -24.57 -12.29
CA TYR A 218 -7.04 -23.66 -11.77
C TYR A 218 -7.76 -24.27 -10.56
N TRP A 219 -8.24 -25.51 -10.67
CA TRP A 219 -8.84 -26.24 -9.55
C TRP A 219 -7.90 -26.36 -8.35
N ALA A 220 -6.64 -26.78 -8.58
CA ALA A 220 -5.66 -26.94 -7.51
C ALA A 220 -5.34 -25.61 -6.82
N THR A 221 -5.34 -24.49 -7.57
CA THR A 221 -5.12 -23.15 -7.03
C THR A 221 -6.30 -22.69 -6.18
N VAL A 222 -7.53 -22.83 -6.69
CA VAL A 222 -8.77 -22.47 -5.99
C VAL A 222 -8.98 -23.33 -4.74
N SER A 223 -8.58 -24.60 -4.80
CA SER A 223 -8.61 -25.54 -3.67
C SER A 223 -7.53 -25.21 -2.64
N LEU A 224 -6.27 -24.98 -3.05
CA LEU A 224 -5.19 -24.57 -2.14
C LEU A 224 -5.56 -23.31 -1.39
N THR A 225 -6.07 -22.31 -2.10
CA THR A 225 -6.43 -21.00 -1.52
C THR A 225 -7.73 -21.02 -0.72
N THR A 226 -8.36 -22.18 -0.57
CA THR A 226 -9.62 -22.39 0.16
C THR A 226 -10.80 -21.57 -0.37
N VAL A 227 -10.72 -21.07 -1.60
CA VAL A 227 -11.81 -20.31 -2.25
C VAL A 227 -12.94 -21.24 -2.65
N GLY A 228 -12.62 -22.37 -3.30
CA GLY A 228 -13.57 -23.44 -3.59
C GLY A 228 -14.84 -23.01 -4.31
N TYR A 229 -14.73 -22.40 -5.50
CA TYR A 229 -15.92 -21.95 -6.27
C TYR A 229 -16.92 -23.08 -6.57
N GLY A 230 -16.44 -24.32 -6.69
CA GLY A 230 -17.27 -25.50 -6.93
C GLY A 230 -17.76 -25.66 -8.36
N ASP A 231 -17.21 -24.87 -9.29
CA ASP A 231 -17.49 -24.91 -10.72
C ASP A 231 -16.84 -26.12 -11.41
N ILE A 232 -15.66 -26.54 -10.93
CA ILE A 232 -15.00 -27.79 -11.34
C ILE A 232 -14.49 -28.55 -10.12
N TYR A 233 -14.63 -29.88 -10.12
CA TYR A 233 -14.21 -30.74 -9.01
C TYR A 233 -14.09 -32.21 -9.47
N PRO A 234 -13.23 -33.02 -8.84
CA PRO A 234 -13.08 -34.42 -9.18
C PRO A 234 -14.35 -35.22 -8.90
N THR A 235 -14.76 -36.03 -9.87
CA THR A 235 -16.04 -36.76 -9.80
C THR A 235 -15.84 -38.23 -9.43
N THR A 236 -14.69 -38.83 -9.74
CA THR A 236 -14.37 -40.22 -9.43
C THR A 236 -14.09 -40.43 -7.94
N THR A 237 -14.32 -41.65 -7.46
CA THR A 237 -14.03 -42.03 -6.07
C THR A 237 -12.57 -41.79 -5.71
N LEU A 238 -11.64 -42.15 -6.60
CA LEU A 238 -10.21 -41.98 -6.38
C LEU A 238 -9.81 -40.50 -6.37
N GLY A 239 -10.32 -39.70 -7.32
CA GLY A 239 -10.07 -38.27 -7.38
C GLY A 239 -10.60 -37.53 -6.15
N ARG A 240 -11.76 -37.94 -5.61
CA ARG A 240 -12.28 -37.40 -4.33
C ARG A 240 -11.38 -37.71 -3.15
N ILE A 241 -10.87 -38.94 -3.02
CA ILE A 241 -9.92 -39.30 -1.94
C ILE A 241 -8.66 -38.44 -2.04
N ILE A 242 -8.10 -38.29 -3.25
CA ILE A 242 -6.93 -37.45 -3.50
C ILE A 242 -7.22 -36.00 -3.14
N ALA A 243 -8.39 -35.47 -3.50
CA ALA A 243 -8.81 -34.12 -3.15
C ALA A 243 -8.96 -33.91 -1.64
N MET A 244 -9.45 -34.90 -0.89
CA MET A 244 -9.51 -34.84 0.58
C MET A 244 -8.12 -34.74 1.20
N ILE A 245 -7.18 -35.60 0.76
CA ILE A 245 -5.79 -35.57 1.24
C ILE A 245 -5.10 -34.25 0.86
N SER A 246 -5.28 -33.84 -0.40
CA SER A 246 -4.77 -32.58 -0.94
C SER A 246 -5.25 -31.40 -0.09
N SER A 247 -6.54 -31.32 0.21
CA SER A 247 -7.13 -30.25 1.03
C SER A 247 -6.51 -30.13 2.43
N LEU A 248 -6.21 -31.27 3.08
CA LEU A 248 -5.52 -31.28 4.38
C LEU A 248 -4.08 -30.75 4.29
N CYS A 249 -3.36 -31.05 3.22
CA CYS A 249 -2.05 -30.47 2.97
C CYS A 249 -2.14 -28.97 2.63
N GLY A 250 -3.16 -28.58 1.86
CA GLY A 250 -3.37 -27.20 1.43
C GLY A 250 -3.58 -26.24 2.60
N ILE A 251 -4.39 -26.61 3.59
CA ILE A 251 -4.65 -25.75 4.76
C ILE A 251 -3.37 -25.51 5.59
N ALA A 252 -2.51 -26.52 5.73
CA ALA A 252 -1.22 -26.37 6.40
C ALA A 252 -0.32 -25.38 5.66
N LEU A 253 -0.33 -25.41 4.33
CA LEU A 253 0.51 -24.56 3.49
C LEU A 253 0.05 -23.09 3.49
N VAL A 254 -1.27 -22.84 3.46
CA VAL A 254 -1.85 -21.48 3.54
C VAL A 254 -1.61 -20.83 4.90
N ALA A 255 -1.45 -21.61 5.97
CA ALA A 255 -1.15 -21.07 7.29
C ALA A 255 0.27 -20.47 7.41
N LEU A 256 1.24 -20.95 6.60
CA LEU A 256 2.65 -20.58 6.73
C LEU A 256 2.94 -19.09 6.48
N PRO A 257 2.47 -18.44 5.39
CA PRO A 257 2.72 -17.01 5.17
C PRO A 257 2.20 -16.14 6.30
N SER A 258 1.01 -16.46 6.83
CA SER A 258 0.40 -15.73 7.94
C SER A 258 1.27 -15.81 9.21
N GLY A 259 1.77 -17.01 9.55
CA GLY A 259 2.68 -17.20 10.69
C GLY A 259 4.00 -16.46 10.53
N ILE A 260 4.62 -16.52 9.34
CA ILE A 260 5.89 -15.85 9.04
C ILE A 260 5.76 -14.32 9.15
N ILE A 261 4.68 -13.75 8.59
CA ILE A 261 4.42 -12.31 8.64
C ILE A 261 4.17 -11.88 10.09
N THR A 262 3.39 -12.63 10.85
CA THR A 262 3.09 -12.32 12.25
C THR A 262 4.35 -12.32 13.11
N ALA A 263 5.19 -13.35 12.99
CA ALA A 263 6.45 -13.44 13.72
C ALA A 263 7.39 -12.28 13.35
N GLY A 264 7.54 -11.97 12.06
CA GLY A 264 8.38 -10.86 11.62
C GLY A 264 7.86 -9.49 12.07
N TYR A 265 6.54 -9.31 12.12
CA TYR A 265 5.92 -8.09 12.63
C TYR A 265 6.19 -7.89 14.12
N LEU A 266 6.04 -8.94 14.93
CA LEU A 266 6.36 -8.90 16.36
C LEU A 266 7.85 -8.57 16.60
N GLU A 267 8.75 -9.17 15.83
CA GLU A 267 10.18 -8.86 15.93
C GLU A 267 10.46 -7.39 15.60
N SER A 268 9.87 -6.88 14.51
CA SER A 268 10.03 -5.48 14.09
C SER A 268 9.54 -4.48 15.15
N LEU A 269 8.47 -4.82 15.88
CA LEU A 269 7.97 -3.99 17.00
C LEU A 269 8.90 -4.05 18.22
N ASN A 270 9.44 -5.22 18.53
CA ASN A 270 10.39 -5.40 19.63
C ASN A 270 11.70 -4.64 19.37
N GLU A 271 12.26 -4.72 18.17
CA GLU A 271 13.45 -3.96 17.78
C GLU A 271 13.25 -2.45 17.90
N ARG A 272 12.11 -1.94 17.41
CA ARG A 272 11.77 -0.51 17.54
C ARG A 272 11.62 -0.07 19.00
N SER A 273 11.13 -0.95 19.87
CA SER A 273 11.03 -0.68 21.31
C SER A 273 12.39 -0.67 21.98
N LYS A 274 13.26 -1.63 21.67
CA LYS A 274 14.65 -1.69 22.16
C LYS A 274 15.48 -0.47 21.72
N ASN A 275 15.33 -0.03 20.47
CA ASN A 275 16.05 1.14 19.95
C ASN A 275 15.63 2.42 20.66
N LYS A 276 14.33 2.61 20.95
CA LYS A 276 13.85 3.75 21.76
C LYS A 276 14.46 3.77 23.17
N ILE A 277 14.56 2.60 23.81
CA ILE A 277 15.16 2.49 25.16
C ILE A 277 16.64 2.87 25.09
N ARG A 278 17.39 2.33 24.12
CA ARG A 278 18.82 2.67 23.92
C ARG A 278 19.04 4.16 23.66
N GLU A 279 18.20 4.79 22.85
CA GLU A 279 18.25 6.24 22.61
C GLU A 279 17.93 7.06 23.87
N SER A 280 16.95 6.62 24.69
CA SER A 280 16.66 7.30 25.96
C SER A 280 17.80 7.14 27.00
N SER A 281 18.46 5.99 27.02
CA SER A 281 19.57 5.71 27.93
C SER A 281 20.86 6.42 27.51
N SER A 282 21.15 6.53 26.21
CA SER A 282 22.34 7.24 25.72
C SER A 282 22.27 8.76 25.95
N VAL A 283 21.08 9.35 25.83
CA VAL A 283 20.86 10.78 26.18
C VAL A 283 21.08 11.03 27.67
N THR A 284 20.69 10.08 28.53
CA THR A 284 20.88 10.19 29.99
C THR A 284 22.37 10.11 30.38
N LEU A 285 23.15 9.24 29.74
CA LEU A 285 24.60 9.11 30.03
C LEU A 285 25.44 10.29 29.54
N THR A 286 25.00 11.02 28.50
CA THR A 286 25.71 12.23 28.03
C THR A 286 25.39 13.49 28.83
N ALA A 287 24.33 13.47 29.65
CA ALA A 287 23.87 14.64 30.39
C ALA A 287 24.48 14.76 31.81
N ASP A 288 25.23 13.75 32.28
CA ASP A 288 25.56 13.61 33.71
C ASP A 288 27.00 13.14 33.99
N VAL A 289 27.98 13.63 33.24
CA VAL A 289 29.40 13.54 33.66
C VAL A 289 29.88 14.94 34.05
N PRO A 290 29.79 15.33 35.34
CA PRO A 290 30.61 16.42 35.85
C PRO A 290 32.08 16.00 35.70
N SER A 291 32.89 16.86 35.08
CA SER A 291 34.34 16.73 35.10
C SER A 291 34.82 17.00 36.53
N GLU A 292 34.84 15.98 37.38
CA GLU A 292 35.56 16.06 38.65
C GLU A 292 37.07 15.86 38.40
N ASP A 293 37.82 16.90 38.75
CA ASP A 293 39.27 16.97 38.77
C ASP A 293 39.87 15.78 39.54
N ILE A 294 40.55 14.89 38.83
CA ILE A 294 41.46 13.93 39.44
C ILE A 294 42.79 14.65 39.70
N THR A 295 42.81 15.51 40.71
CA THR A 295 44.05 15.99 41.33
C THR A 295 43.87 16.07 42.83
N THR A 296 44.82 15.46 43.57
CA THR A 296 44.91 15.32 45.03
C THR A 296 43.88 14.34 45.61
N ILE A 297 44.28 13.18 46.13
CA ILE A 297 44.89 12.99 47.46
C ILE A 297 45.95 11.89 47.42
N GLY A 298 47.12 12.18 48.02
CA GLY A 298 48.18 11.22 48.27
C GLY A 298 48.08 10.55 49.65
N ARG A 299 48.63 9.33 49.71
CA ARG A 299 49.52 8.78 50.74
C ARG A 299 49.02 8.60 52.19
N SER A 300 48.83 7.34 52.60
CA SER A 300 49.36 6.67 53.83
C SER A 300 48.72 5.26 53.89
N ASP A 301 49.43 4.15 53.70
CA ASP A 301 50.36 3.44 54.60
C ASP A 301 49.78 2.06 54.96
N SER A 302 50.65 1.06 54.77
CA SER A 302 50.78 -0.28 55.38
C SER A 302 49.76 -0.77 56.42
N TYR A 303 49.38 -2.05 56.34
CA TYR A 303 49.64 -3.16 57.31
C TYR A 303 48.89 -4.43 56.81
N HIS A 304 49.58 -5.57 56.57
CA HIS A 304 49.54 -6.82 57.38
C HIS A 304 48.10 -7.37 57.64
N ALA A 305 47.74 -8.65 57.48
CA ALA A 305 48.47 -9.91 57.28
C ALA A 305 47.46 -11.06 56.98
N ARG A 306 47.97 -12.15 56.41
CA ARG A 306 47.72 -13.60 56.65
C ARG A 306 46.30 -14.22 56.66
N GLU A 307 46.24 -15.34 55.92
CA GLU A 307 45.63 -16.67 56.21
C GLU A 307 44.10 -16.69 56.42
N ILE A 308 43.32 -17.58 55.81
CA ILE A 308 43.51 -19.03 55.54
C ILE A 308 42.92 -19.37 54.17
#